data_AF-L9XTB5-F1
#
_entry.id   AF-L9XTB5-F1
#
_cell.length_a   1.000
_cell.length_b   1.000
_cell.length_c   1.000
_cell.angle_alpha   90.00
_cell.angle_beta   90.00
_cell.angle_gamma   90.00
#
_symmetry.space_group_name_H-M   'P 1'
#
loop_
_entity.id
_entity.type
_entity.pdbx_description
1 polymer ?
#
loop_
_entity_poly.entity_id
_entity_poly.type
_entity_poly.pdbx_seq_one_letter_code
_entity_poly.pdbx_strand_id
1 'polypeptide(L)' 'MVFAVSEDGKSHTEDEFTSWDDCYSAANTLASAALALATDDA' A
#
# COMPACT_ATOMS: atom_id res chain seq x y z
N MET A 1 -7.14 -4.16 -4.81
CA MET A 1 -5.73 -4.57 -4.66
C MET A 1 -4.89 -3.31 -4.73
N VAL A 2 -3.93 -3.14 -3.82
CA VAL A 2 -3.05 -1.95 -3.74
C VAL A 2 -1.61 -2.46 -3.75
N PHE A 3 -0.75 -1.84 -4.55
CA PHE A 3 0.69 -2.10 -4.56
C PHE A 3 1.43 -1.01 -3.78
N ALA A 4 2.41 -1.42 -2.97
CA ALA A 4 3.38 -0.53 -2.33
C ALA A 4 4.70 -0.56 -3.11
N VAL A 5 5.45 0.54 -3.09
CA VAL A 5 6.73 0.64 -3.80
C VAL A 5 7.79 -0.16 -3.06
N SER A 6 8.52 -1.03 -3.77
CA SER A 6 9.78 -1.59 -3.28
C SER A 6 10.92 -0.75 -3.84
N GLU A 7 11.89 -0.38 -3.01
CA GLU A 7 13.04 0.42 -3.43
C GLU A 7 13.81 -0.30 -4.56
N ASP A 8 14.07 0.44 -5.64
CA ASP A 8 14.62 -0.07 -6.90
C ASP A 8 13.86 -1.28 -7.51
N GLY A 9 12.62 -1.53 -7.09
CA GLY A 9 11.83 -2.68 -7.53
C GLY A 9 12.43 -4.04 -7.12
N LYS A 10 13.31 -4.05 -6.11
CA LYS A 10 13.96 -5.27 -5.63
C LYS A 10 12.93 -6.19 -4.98
N SER A 11 13.05 -7.48 -5.24
CA SER A 11 12.30 -8.50 -4.52
C SER A 11 13.04 -9.83 -4.53
N HIS A 12 12.77 -10.70 -3.55
CA HIS A 12 13.48 -11.96 -3.32
C HIS A 12 14.98 -11.78 -3.04
N THR A 13 15.33 -10.69 -2.34
CA THR A 13 16.70 -10.40 -1.89
C THR A 13 16.70 -9.85 -0.47
N GLU A 14 17.81 -9.98 0.27
CA GLU A 14 17.93 -9.39 1.61
C GLU A 14 17.85 -7.84 1.61
N ASP A 15 18.18 -7.22 0.47
CA ASP A 15 18.07 -5.76 0.26
C ASP A 15 16.65 -5.29 -0.11
N GLU A 16 15.64 -6.18 -0.12
CA GLU A 16 14.25 -5.81 -0.41
C GLU A 16 13.66 -5.00 0.75
N PHE A 17 13.15 -3.81 0.43
CA PHE A 17 12.62 -2.88 1.44
C PHE A 17 11.66 -1.87 0.80
N THR A 18 10.63 -1.50 1.58
CA THR A 18 9.68 -0.42 1.27
C THR A 18 9.82 0.66 2.33
N SER A 19 9.93 1.92 1.91
CA SER A 19 10.04 3.06 2.82
C SER A 19 8.85 3.17 3.77
N TRP A 20 9.04 3.80 4.93
CA TRP A 20 7.95 3.99 5.88
C TRP A 20 6.81 4.84 5.28
N ASP A 21 7.16 5.87 4.52
CA ASP A 21 6.18 6.75 3.87
C ASP A 21 5.35 5.99 2.83
N ASP A 22 5.99 5.10 2.06
CA ASP A 22 5.30 4.24 1.09
C ASP A 22 4.43 3.18 1.79
N CYS A 23 4.91 2.60 2.89
CA CYS A 23 4.12 1.71 3.75
C CYS A 23 2.83 2.41 4.24
N TYR A 24 2.98 3.62 4.80
CA TYR A 24 1.86 4.41 5.29
C TYR A 24 0.88 4.77 4.17
N SER A 25 1.40 5.24 3.04
CA SER A 25 0.61 5.62 1.87
C SER A 25 -0.24 4.46 1.35
N ALA A 26 0.37 3.27 1.19
CA ALA A 26 -0.35 2.08 0.73
C ALA A 26 -1.42 1.63 1.73
N ALA A 27 -1.10 1.60 3.02
CA ALA A 27 -2.04 1.22 4.07
C ALA A 27 -3.22 2.21 4.14
N ASN A 28 -2.95 3.51 4.11
CA ASN A 28 -3.97 4.55 4.15
C ASN A 28 -4.87 4.51 2.90
N THR A 29 -4.29 4.24 1.73
CA THR A 29 -5.03 4.05 0.47
C THR A 29 -6.01 2.87 0.58
N LEU A 30 -5.54 1.72 1.08
CA LEU A 30 -6.38 0.55 1.28
C LEU A 30 -7.52 0.83 2.26
N ALA A 31 -7.20 1.43 3.42
CA ALA A 31 -8.20 1.75 4.45
C ALA A 31 -9.25 2.74 3.93
N SER A 32 -8.83 3.78 3.20
CA SER A 32 -9.73 4.78 2.63
C SER A 32 -10.65 4.19 1.57
N ALA A 33 -10.13 3.33 0.68
CA ALA A 33 -10.93 2.63 -0.31
C ALA A 33 -11.94 1.68 0.34
N ALA A 34 -11.53 0.96 1.38
CA ALA A 34 -12.43 0.10 2.16
C ALA A 34 -13.53 0.89 2.86
N LEU A 35 -13.19 2.03 3.47
CA LEU A 35 -14.16 2.93 4.09
C LEU A 35 -15.16 3.42 3.05
N ALA A 36 -14.68 3.93 1.92
CA ALA A 36 -15.53 4.43 0.85
C ALA A 36 -16.54 3.37 0.41
N LEU A 37 -16.09 2.14 0.12
CA LEU A 37 -16.97 1.04 -0.28
C LEU A 37 -17.98 0.63 0.81
N ALA A 38 -17.61 0.74 2.08
CA ALA A 38 -18.50 0.40 3.19
C ALA A 38 -19.56 1.48 3.45
N THR A 39 -19.31 2.72 3.01
CA THR A 39 -20.19 3.88 3.22
C THR A 39 -20.88 4.37 1.96
N ASP A 40 -20.53 3.83 0.79
CA ASP A 40 -21.25 4.10 -0.45
C ASP A 40 -22.59 3.35 -0.36
N ASP A 41 -23.69 4.09 -0.19
CA ASP A 41 -25.05 3.52 -0.26
C ASP A 41 -25.30 3.03 -1.69
N ALA A 42 -25.32 1.71 -1.87
CA ALA A 42 -25.60 1.05 -3.15
C ALA A 42 -27.08 1.11 -3.57
#